data_AF-A0AAE6Y8F7-F1
#
_entry.id   AF-A0AAE6Y8F7-F1
#
_cell.length_a   1.000
_cell.length_b   1.000
_cell.length_c   1.000
_cell.angle_alpha   90.00
_cell.angle_beta   90.00
_cell.angle_gamma   90.00
#
_symmetry.space_group_name_H-M   'P 1'
#
loop_
_entity.id
_entity.type
_entity.pdbx_description
1 polymer ?
#
loop_
_entity_poly.entity_id
_entity_poly.type
_entity_poly.pdbx_seq_one_letter_code
_entity_poly.pdbx_strand_id
1 'polypeptide(L)'
;MANTETALKEALATIEGASAAALVDYTSGMALGTLGGSKSFDLNVAAAGNTDVVRAKMRTMEHLGLKAQIEDILITLSDQLVRASAEVSGPTTPQRVSPLQ
;
A
#
# COMPACT_ATOMS: atom_id res chain seq x y z
N MET A 1 -16.55 -10.96 0.89
CA MET A 1 -15.90 -9.65 1.08
C MET A 1 -14.89 -9.83 2.20
N ALA A 2 -13.60 -9.73 1.91
CA ALA A 2 -12.59 -9.71 2.96
C ALA A 2 -12.76 -8.40 3.75
N ASN A 3 -12.84 -8.49 5.08
CA ASN A 3 -12.74 -7.31 5.92
C ASN A 3 -11.25 -6.93 6.06
N THR A 4 -10.95 -5.68 6.43
CA THR A 4 -9.58 -5.15 6.53
C THR A 4 -8.67 -6.04 7.39
N GLU A 5 -9.21 -6.61 8.47
CA GLU A 5 -8.47 -7.49 9.36
C GLU A 5 -8.04 -8.81 8.69
N THR A 6 -8.93 -9.45 7.93
CA THR A 6 -8.59 -10.67 7.16
C THR A 6 -7.50 -10.38 6.14
N ALA A 7 -7.60 -9.27 5.40
CA ALA A 7 -6.60 -8.91 4.40
C ALA A 7 -5.21 -8.69 5.03
N LEU A 8 -5.14 -8.03 6.20
CA LEU A 8 -3.88 -7.82 6.91
C LEU A 8 -3.30 -9.14 7.46
N LYS A 9 -4.15 -10.06 7.94
CA LYS A 9 -3.71 -11.40 8.39
C LYS A 9 -3.13 -12.21 7.24
N GLU A 10 -3.79 -12.18 6.07
CA GLU A 10 -3.30 -12.86 4.87
C GLU A 10 -1.96 -12.28 4.40
N ALA A 11 -1.80 -10.95 4.43
CA ALA A 11 -0.53 -10.30 4.09
C ALA A 11 0.63 -10.75 5.01
N LEU A 12 0.39 -10.83 6.32
CA LEU A 12 1.39 -11.34 7.27
C LEU A 12 1.66 -12.83 7.11
N ALA A 13 0.66 -13.63 6.77
CA ALA A 13 0.82 -15.07 6.61
C ALA A 13 1.54 -15.45 5.31
N THR A 14 1.42 -14.64 4.27
CA THR A 14 2.01 -14.90 2.94
C THR A 14 3.43 -14.36 2.80
N ILE A 15 3.80 -13.32 3.54
CA ILE A 15 5.14 -12.74 3.51
C ILE A 15 5.95 -13.31 4.68
N GLU A 16 6.77 -14.32 4.39
CA GLU A 16 7.64 -14.93 5.40
C GLU A 16 8.57 -13.88 6.03
N GLY A 17 8.57 -13.84 7.37
CA GLY A 17 9.34 -12.86 8.13
C GLY A 17 8.69 -11.48 8.28
N ALA A 18 7.48 -11.25 7.76
CA ALA A 18 6.76 -10.01 8.00
C ALA A 18 6.38 -9.86 9.49
N SER A 19 6.82 -8.76 10.10
CA SER A 19 6.54 -8.44 11.50
C SER A 19 5.31 -7.56 11.70
N ALA A 20 4.90 -6.83 10.64
CA ALA A 20 3.77 -5.93 10.67
C ALA A 20 3.19 -5.68 9.28
N ALA A 21 1.91 -5.32 9.23
CA ALA A 21 1.20 -4.89 8.04
C ALA A 21 0.29 -3.69 8.38
N ALA A 22 0.14 -2.77 7.44
CA ALA A 22 -0.75 -1.62 7.57
C ALA A 22 -1.45 -1.35 6.24
N LEU A 23 -2.75 -1.10 6.30
CA LEU A 23 -3.53 -0.53 5.19
C LEU A 23 -3.65 0.96 5.44
N VAL A 24 -3.27 1.77 4.46
CA VAL A 24 -3.11 3.22 4.63
C VAL A 24 -3.91 3.95 3.56
N ASP A 25 -4.65 4.99 3.95
CA ASP A 25 -5.26 5.90 3.00
C ASP A 25 -4.19 6.84 2.41
N TYR A 26 -3.97 6.74 1.11
CA TYR A 26 -2.98 7.52 0.38
C TYR A 26 -3.20 9.05 0.51
N THR A 27 -4.45 9.50 0.67
CA THR A 27 -4.78 10.94 0.69
C THR A 27 -4.48 11.58 2.04
N SER A 28 -4.85 10.94 3.14
CA SER A 28 -4.65 11.44 4.50
C SER A 28 -3.35 10.96 5.15
N GLY A 29 -2.80 9.82 4.72
CA GLY A 29 -1.71 9.13 5.41
C GLY A 29 -2.16 8.38 6.66
N MET A 30 -3.47 8.28 6.92
CA MET A 30 -4.00 7.54 8.06
C MET A 30 -3.97 6.03 7.81
N ALA A 31 -3.50 5.27 8.80
CA ALA A 31 -3.67 3.82 8.79
C ALA A 31 -5.15 3.47 9.06
N LEU A 32 -5.79 2.83 8.08
CA LEU A 32 -7.16 2.32 8.15
C LEU A 32 -7.24 0.99 8.91
N GLY A 33 -6.12 0.28 8.99
CA GLY A 33 -5.96 -0.92 9.79
C GLY A 33 -4.48 -1.26 9.93
N THR A 34 -4.11 -1.82 11.07
CA THR A 34 -2.76 -2.28 11.35
C THR A 34 -2.80 -3.65 12.01
N LEU A 35 -1.77 -4.46 11.79
CA LEU A 35 -1.61 -5.76 12.41
C LEU A 35 -0.12 -6.04 12.66
N GLY A 36 0.22 -6.60 13.81
CA GLY A 36 1.61 -6.83 14.22
C GLY A 36 2.28 -5.58 14.79
N GLY A 37 3.58 -5.43 14.54
CA GLY A 37 4.40 -4.34 15.07
C GLY A 37 5.03 -4.66 16.44
N SER A 38 5.71 -3.68 17.01
CA SER A 38 6.36 -3.80 18.32
C SER A 38 6.11 -2.55 19.15
N LYS A 39 6.34 -2.64 20.47
CA LYS A 39 6.15 -1.49 21.37
C LYS A 39 7.05 -0.29 21.02
N SER A 40 8.15 -0.54 20.32
CA SER A 40 9.09 0.48 19.86
C SER A 40 8.86 0.91 18.40
N PHE A 41 7.87 0.35 17.70
CA PHE A 41 7.60 0.63 16.29
C PHE A 41 6.13 1.00 16.08
N ASP A 42 5.86 2.31 16.01
CA ASP A 42 4.51 2.83 15.79
C ASP A 42 4.13 2.75 14.31
N LEU A 43 3.20 1.85 14.00
CA LEU A 43 2.73 1.61 12.64
C LEU A 43 1.96 2.80 12.05
N ASN A 44 1.35 3.67 12.87
CA ASN A 44 0.67 4.86 12.36
C ASN A 44 1.68 5.89 11.87
N VAL A 45 2.76 6.10 12.64
CA VAL A 45 3.86 6.99 12.25
C VAL A 45 4.59 6.43 11.03
N ALA A 46 4.88 5.12 11.02
CA ALA A 46 5.51 4.47 9.88
C ALA A 46 4.63 4.55 8.61
N ALA A 47 3.31 4.35 8.74
CA ALA A 47 2.35 4.48 7.64
C ALA A 47 2.36 5.89 7.03
N ALA A 48 2.25 6.93 7.87
CA ALA A 48 2.29 8.32 7.42
C ALA A 48 3.61 8.66 6.72
N GLY A 49 4.75 8.29 7.32
CA GLY A 49 6.07 8.55 6.74
C GLY A 49 6.29 7.86 5.40
N ASN A 50 5.87 6.59 5.26
CA ASN A 50 5.98 5.88 3.98
C ASN A 50 5.01 6.43 2.92
N THR A 51 3.86 6.96 3.32
CA THR A 51 2.94 7.65 2.39
C THR A 51 3.62 8.86 1.75
N ASP A 52 4.42 9.61 2.50
CA ASP A 52 5.16 10.75 1.96
C ASP A 52 6.25 10.32 0.97
N VAL A 53 6.89 9.16 1.18
CA VAL A 53 7.83 8.57 0.20
C VAL A 53 7.11 8.23 -1.11
N VAL A 54 5.95 7.59 -1.04
CA VAL A 54 5.13 7.28 -2.23
C VAL A 54 4.74 8.56 -2.97
N ARG A 55 4.27 9.59 -2.26
CA ARG A 55 3.91 10.89 -2.86
C ARG A 55 5.10 11.58 -3.52
N ALA A 56 6.26 11.55 -2.88
CA ALA A 56 7.48 12.12 -3.45
C ALA A 56 7.87 11.40 -4.76
N LYS A 57 7.75 10.06 -4.80
CA LYS A 57 7.96 9.29 -6.02
C LYS A 57 6.94 9.64 -7.11
N MET A 58 5.65 9.76 -6.77
CA MET A 58 4.60 10.15 -7.72
C MET A 58 4.86 11.53 -8.35
N ARG A 59 5.22 12.54 -7.55
CA ARG A 59 5.60 13.88 -8.06
C ARG A 59 6.82 13.81 -8.98
N THR A 60 7.79 12.99 -8.64
CA THR A 60 8.98 12.77 -9.48
C THR A 60 8.59 12.14 -10.82
N MET A 61 7.67 11.18 -10.83
CA MET A 61 7.15 10.57 -12.05
C MET A 61 6.43 11.59 -12.94
N GLU A 62 5.62 12.47 -12.34
CA GLU A 62 4.96 13.58 -13.03
C GLU A 62 5.98 14.53 -13.67
N HIS A 63 6.99 14.97 -12.90
CA HIS A 63 8.04 15.85 -13.42
C HIS A 63 8.85 15.23 -14.56
N LEU A 64 9.04 13.91 -14.54
CA LEU A 64 9.74 13.16 -15.59
C LEU A 64 8.82 12.73 -16.75
N GLY A 65 7.51 13.01 -16.67
CA GLY A 65 6.52 12.58 -17.67
C GLY A 65 6.32 11.07 -17.76
N LEU A 66 6.64 10.33 -16.69
CA LEU A 66 6.48 8.87 -16.64
C LEU A 66 5.01 8.50 -16.45
N LYS A 67 4.44 7.76 -17.39
CA LYS A 67 3.04 7.29 -17.37
C LYS A 67 2.85 5.89 -16.75
N ALA A 68 3.91 5.33 -16.18
CA ALA A 68 3.88 4.03 -15.53
C ALA A 68 3.15 4.08 -14.16
N GLN A 69 2.88 2.91 -13.59
CA GLN A 69 2.32 2.78 -12.24
C GLN A 69 3.39 2.23 -11.28
N ILE A 70 3.24 2.54 -10.00
CA ILE A 70 4.06 1.94 -8.94
C ILE A 70 3.42 0.59 -8.59
N GLU A 71 4.13 -0.51 -8.84
CA GLU A 71 3.69 -1.84 -8.38
C GLU A 71 4.12 -2.03 -6.92
N ASP A 72 5.42 -1.83 -6.65
CA ASP A 72 6.01 -1.99 -5.33
C ASP A 72 7.13 -0.98 -5.09
N ILE A 73 7.28 -0.56 -3.83
CA ILE A 73 8.44 0.15 -3.30
C ILE A 73 9.03 -0.70 -2.18
N LEU A 74 10.32 -1.03 -2.31
CA LEU A 74 11.08 -1.74 -1.29
C LEU A 74 12.13 -0.81 -0.68
N ILE A 75 12.07 -0.64 0.64
CA ILE A 75 13.02 0.17 1.42
C ILE A 75 13.69 -0.74 2.45
N THR A 76 15.01 -0.89 2.34
CA THR A 76 15.81 -1.69 3.26
C THR A 76 16.52 -0.80 4.26
N LEU A 77 16.36 -1.08 5.55
CA LEU A 77 17.11 -0.51 6.65
C LEU A 77 18.12 -1.54 7.18
N SER A 78 19.08 -1.11 7.99
CA SER A 78 20.10 -1.99 8.57
C SER A 78 19.52 -3.12 9.44
N ASP A 79 18.31 -2.93 9.97
CA ASP A 79 17.64 -3.80 10.93
C ASP A 79 16.25 -4.27 10.47
N GLN A 80 15.72 -3.76 9.35
CA GLN A 80 14.39 -4.13 8.88
C GLN A 80 14.19 -3.91 7.37
N LEU A 81 13.16 -4.54 6.81
CA LEU A 81 12.72 -4.37 5.42
C LEU A 81 11.29 -3.83 5.42
N VAL A 82 11.04 -2.74 4.68
CA VAL A 82 9.72 -2.14 4.50
C VAL A 82 9.30 -2.28 3.04
N ARG A 83 8.17 -2.96 2.77
CA ARG A 83 7.55 -3.03 1.45
C ARG A 83 6.26 -2.21 1.46
N ALA A 84 6.17 -1.25 0.56
CA ALA A 84 4.96 -0.47 0.32
C ALA A 84 4.44 -0.81 -1.08
N SER A 85 3.27 -1.45 -1.15
CA SER A 85 2.58 -1.73 -2.41
C SER A 85 1.49 -0.68 -2.61
N ALA A 86 1.43 -0.10 -3.81
CA ALA A 86 0.42 0.90 -4.14
C ALA A 86 -0.57 0.27 -5.12
N GLU A 87 -1.73 -0.17 -4.63
CA GLU A 87 -2.80 -0.60 -5.50
C GLU A 87 -3.73 0.57 -5.78
N VAL A 88 -3.61 1.17 -6.97
CA VAL A 88 -4.60 2.13 -7.45
C VAL A 88 -5.81 1.33 -7.88
N SER A 89 -6.90 1.39 -7.10
CA SER A 89 -8.20 0.93 -7.56
C SER A 89 -8.64 1.79 -8.75
N GLY A 90 -8.33 1.32 -9.96
CA GLY A 90 -8.76 1.96 -11.20
C GLY A 90 -10.29 1.88 -11.35
N PRO A 91 -10.92 2.79 -12.10
CA PRO A 91 -12.34 2.66 -12.41
C PRO A 91 -12.56 1.32 -13.12
N THR A 92 -13.41 0.48 -12.56
CA THR A 92 -13.93 -0.72 -13.23
C THR A 92 -14.48 -0.28 -14.58
N THR A 93 -13.85 -0.72 -15.67
CA THR A 93 -14.36 -0.55 -17.03
C THR A 93 -15.86 -0.88 -17.03
N PRO A 94 -16.75 0.03 -17.46
CA PRO A 94 -18.16 -0.29 -17.51
C PRO A 94 -18.33 -1.47 -18.46
N GLN A 95 -18.89 -2.57 -17.95
CA GLN A 95 -19.22 -3.72 -18.77
C GLN A 95 -20.12 -3.23 -19.91
N ARG A 96 -19.60 -3.30 -21.13
CA ARG A 96 -20.35 -2.99 -22.34
C ARG A 96 -21.46 -4.03 -22.43
N VAL A 97 -22.67 -3.68 -22.02
CA VAL A 97 -23.85 -4.51 -22.25
C VAL A 97 -23.96 -4.71 -23.76
N SER A 98 -23.73 -5.95 -24.20
CA SER A 98 -24.00 -6.36 -25.58
C SER A 98 -25.50 -6.20 -25.83
N PRO A 99 -25.94 -5.54 -26.91
CA PRO A 99 -27.34 -5.57 -27.29
C PRO A 99 -27.71 -7.02 -27.65
N LEU A 100 -28.78 -7.50 -27.03
CA LEU A 100 -29.46 -8.75 -27.38
C LEU A 100 -29.68 -8.79 -28.90
N GLN A 101 -29.06 -9.77 -29.56
CA GLN A 101 -29.59 -10.38 -30.78
C GLN A 101 -30.18 -11.74 -30.40
#